data_AF-A0A8X9A6Y1-F1
#
_entry.id   AF-A0A8X9A6Y1-F1
#
_cell.length_a   1.000
_cell.length_b   1.000
_cell.length_c   1.000
_cell.angle_alpha   90.00
_cell.angle_beta   90.00
_cell.angle_gamma   90.00
#
_symmetry.space_group_name_H-M   'P 1'
#
loop_
_entity.id
_entity.type
_entity.pdbx_description
1 polymer ?
#
loop_
_entity_poly.entity_id
_entity_poly.type
_entity_poly.pdbx_seq_one_letter_code
_entity_poly.pdbx_strand_id
1 'polypeptide(L)'
;MVKSGVLMLVLVVGFCSLFLNANALTASRWYKAFATFYGGSDASGTMDGACGYGNLYTTGYGTRTAALSTALFNDGASCGQCYKIICDYLTNPQFCKKGYSVTITATNFCPPNYALPSNNGGWCNPPRQHFDMAQPAWEKIGIYVGGIIPVIYQRVPCKKHGGVRFTINGRDYFELVTITNVGNAEVQIQTSMTAAAAEDEQRNPDYNLRICTVIRNSTSEDSEIEQKQLIKEEEDEEDEEEELRRLLLPNVDELPQVPPSSIEANFTTFFAPDFMKPGHDQYVHRHANGLCVIGLAPHHVALKEKGGIVSVDFNVGKSDRSGIKVTGKRKKNAQHFETNTALCKVFTAESSYIARCCVKGSLLEVNEKLIKQPELLNTMPEREGYIAIMMPRPADWLKAKASLLDFESYRKLRTEQ
;
A
#
# COMPACT_ATOMS: atom_id res chain seq x y z
N MET A 1 -6.86 -62.48 -19.97
CA MET A 1 -6.60 -61.04 -20.22
C MET A 1 -6.63 -60.17 -18.96
N VAL A 2 -7.39 -60.51 -17.90
CA VAL A 2 -7.52 -59.66 -16.69
C VAL A 2 -6.24 -59.61 -15.81
N LYS A 3 -5.42 -60.68 -15.76
CA LYS A 3 -4.22 -60.72 -14.91
C LYS A 3 -3.06 -59.81 -15.37
N SER A 4 -2.99 -59.46 -16.66
CA SER A 4 -1.92 -58.62 -17.19
C SER A 4 -2.12 -57.13 -16.91
N GLY A 5 -3.38 -56.68 -16.80
CA GLY A 5 -3.71 -55.29 -16.49
C GLY A 5 -3.43 -54.91 -15.04
N VAL A 6 -3.64 -55.86 -14.11
CA VAL A 6 -3.38 -55.63 -12.68
C VAL A 6 -1.88 -55.47 -12.42
N LEU A 7 -1.03 -56.26 -13.09
CA LEU A 7 0.42 -56.16 -12.92
C LEU A 7 0.98 -54.83 -13.46
N MET A 8 0.45 -54.34 -14.58
CA MET A 8 0.81 -53.02 -15.13
C MET A 8 0.33 -51.88 -14.23
N LEU A 9 -0.87 -51.98 -13.65
CA LEU A 9 -1.37 -50.96 -12.72
C LEU A 9 -0.52 -50.89 -11.44
N VAL A 10 -0.11 -52.04 -10.89
CA VAL A 10 0.75 -52.10 -9.70
C VAL A 10 2.14 -51.55 -9.99
N LEU A 11 2.71 -51.82 -11.16
CA LEU A 11 4.01 -51.27 -11.57
C LEU A 11 3.95 -49.74 -11.79
N VAL A 12 2.88 -49.21 -12.37
CA VAL A 12 2.71 -47.76 -12.57
C VAL A 12 2.50 -47.02 -11.23
N VAL A 13 1.70 -47.59 -10.32
CA VAL A 13 1.52 -47.02 -8.97
C VAL A 13 2.81 -47.12 -8.14
N GLY A 14 3.55 -48.22 -8.23
CA GLY A 14 4.84 -48.40 -7.56
C GLY A 14 5.92 -47.45 -8.09
N PHE A 15 5.95 -47.18 -9.39
CA PHE A 15 6.88 -46.23 -10.01
C PHE A 15 6.50 -44.78 -9.71
N CYS A 16 5.21 -44.43 -9.65
CA CYS A 16 4.74 -43.10 -9.18
C CYS A 16 5.10 -42.83 -7.72
N SER A 17 5.13 -43.88 -6.88
CA SER A 17 5.50 -43.77 -5.46
C SER A 17 7.00 -43.49 -5.25
N LEU A 18 7.84 -43.76 -6.25
CA LEU A 18 9.29 -43.51 -6.21
C LEU A 18 9.70 -42.10 -6.67
N PHE A 19 8.77 -41.30 -7.21
CA PHE A 19 9.02 -39.90 -7.60
C PHE A 19 8.41 -38.87 -6.66
N LEU A 20 7.73 -39.29 -5.58
CA LEU A 20 7.32 -38.41 -4.50
C LEU A 20 8.49 -38.18 -3.55
N ASN A 21 9.41 -37.29 -3.94
CA ASN A 21 10.26 -36.62 -2.97
C ASN A 21 9.38 -35.69 -2.14
N ALA A 22 8.80 -36.22 -1.06
CA ALA A 22 8.30 -35.40 0.03
C ALA A 22 9.52 -34.75 0.69
N ASN A 23 9.70 -33.44 0.50
CA ASN A 23 10.62 -32.66 1.31
C ASN A 23 10.03 -32.63 2.74
N ALA A 24 10.36 -33.63 3.53
CA ALA A 24 10.07 -33.65 4.96
C ALA A 24 10.67 -32.40 5.63
N LEU A 25 9.99 -31.89 6.67
CA LEU A 25 10.44 -30.77 7.51
C LEU A 25 11.95 -30.85 7.76
N THR A 26 12.72 -29.94 7.16
CA THR A 26 14.11 -29.76 7.57
C THR A 26 14.07 -29.04 8.91
N ALA A 27 14.64 -29.65 9.95
CA ALA A 27 14.94 -28.93 11.19
C ALA A 27 15.64 -27.62 10.81
N SER A 28 15.11 -26.48 11.25
CA SER A 28 15.70 -25.17 10.95
C SER A 28 17.17 -25.17 11.35
N ARG A 29 18.06 -25.30 10.37
CA ARG A 29 19.50 -25.40 10.58
C ARG A 29 20.00 -24.12 11.23
N TRP A 30 20.84 -24.24 12.26
CA TRP A 30 21.55 -23.09 12.81
C TRP A 30 22.70 -22.69 11.88
N TYR A 31 22.83 -21.39 11.63
CA TYR A 31 23.87 -20.81 10.79
C TYR A 31 24.78 -19.90 11.61
N LYS A 32 26.06 -19.81 11.21
CA LYS A 32 27.02 -18.90 11.83
C LYS A 32 26.97 -17.54 11.16
N ALA A 33 27.02 -16.48 11.96
CA ALA A 33 27.08 -15.09 11.52
C ALA A 33 27.83 -14.24 12.56
N PHE A 34 27.83 -12.94 12.36
CA PHE A 34 28.29 -11.97 13.34
C PHE A 34 27.22 -10.91 13.59
N ALA A 35 27.28 -10.26 14.75
CA ALA A 35 26.39 -9.16 15.06
C ALA A 35 27.13 -7.96 15.66
N THR A 36 26.85 -6.77 15.13
CA THR A 36 27.11 -5.47 15.76
C THR A 36 25.79 -4.82 16.17
N PHE A 37 25.87 -3.58 16.64
CA PHE A 37 24.69 -2.76 16.86
C PHE A 37 24.86 -1.34 16.34
N TYR A 38 23.73 -0.71 16.09
CA TYR A 38 23.61 0.72 15.77
C TYR A 38 22.42 1.34 16.49
N GLY A 39 22.38 2.67 16.48
CA GLY A 39 21.39 3.45 17.20
C GLY A 39 21.66 3.57 18.70
N GLY A 40 20.78 4.27 19.41
CA GLY A 40 20.87 4.48 20.85
C GLY A 40 20.30 3.31 21.68
N SER A 41 20.46 3.39 23.00
CA SER A 41 19.92 2.41 23.97
C SER A 41 18.39 2.29 23.94
N ASP A 42 17.71 3.31 23.41
CA ASP A 42 16.29 3.38 23.10
C ASP A 42 15.97 3.03 21.63
N ALA A 43 16.88 2.38 20.91
CA ALA A 43 16.80 2.11 19.47
C ALA A 43 16.61 3.36 18.58
N SER A 44 16.89 4.57 19.09
CA SER A 44 16.90 5.78 18.26
C SER A 44 17.87 5.64 17.09
N GLY A 45 17.51 6.18 15.93
CA GLY A 45 18.31 6.04 14.71
C GLY A 45 18.16 4.71 13.97
N THR A 46 17.30 3.78 14.44
CA THR A 46 16.98 2.53 13.71
C THR A 46 15.74 2.60 12.81
N MET A 47 15.06 3.74 12.81
CA MET A 47 13.82 3.99 12.05
C MET A 47 14.05 4.19 10.55
N ASP A 48 12.98 4.14 9.76
CA ASP A 48 12.99 4.42 8.31
C ASP A 48 13.96 3.53 7.52
N GLY A 49 14.09 2.28 7.94
CA GLY A 49 14.95 1.29 7.29
C GLY A 49 14.51 0.93 5.87
N ALA A 50 15.40 0.28 5.12
CA ALA A 50 15.22 -0.11 3.72
C ALA A 50 13.96 -0.96 3.45
N CYS A 51 13.34 -1.57 4.46
CA CYS A 51 12.09 -2.30 4.31
C CYS A 51 10.84 -1.40 4.25
N GLY A 52 10.97 -0.08 4.43
CA GLY A 52 9.87 0.88 4.25
C GLY A 52 8.81 0.85 5.36
N TYR A 53 9.14 0.35 6.55
CA TYR A 53 8.22 0.27 7.69
C TYR A 53 8.07 1.58 8.48
N GLY A 54 8.79 2.63 8.09
CA GLY A 54 8.72 3.93 8.75
C GLY A 54 9.15 3.86 10.23
N ASN A 55 8.30 4.37 11.12
CA ASN A 55 8.53 4.31 12.56
C ASN A 55 8.19 2.92 13.13
N LEU A 56 9.21 2.22 13.64
CA LEU A 56 9.11 0.84 14.12
C LEU A 56 8.32 0.70 15.43
N TYR A 57 8.18 1.76 16.22
CA TYR A 57 7.32 1.76 17.41
C TYR A 57 5.85 1.77 17.03
N THR A 58 5.45 2.72 16.18
CA THR A 58 4.03 2.87 15.79
C THR A 58 3.56 1.72 14.91
N THR A 59 4.45 1.12 14.11
CA THR A 59 4.13 -0.06 13.29
C THR A 59 4.15 -1.38 14.07
N GLY A 60 4.60 -1.38 15.32
CA GLY A 60 4.53 -2.54 16.22
C GLY A 60 5.72 -3.50 16.15
N TYR A 61 6.83 -3.14 15.50
CA TYR A 61 8.07 -3.92 15.50
C TYR A 61 8.93 -3.67 16.76
N GLY A 62 8.81 -2.48 17.36
CA GLY A 62 9.51 -2.11 18.59
C GLY A 62 11.03 -2.08 18.43
N THR A 63 11.75 -2.51 19.47
CA THR A 63 13.22 -2.42 19.55
C THR A 63 13.94 -3.71 19.20
N ARG A 64 13.21 -4.80 18.91
CA ARG A 64 13.79 -6.10 18.57
C ARG A 64 13.96 -6.22 17.06
N THR A 65 14.85 -5.40 16.51
CA THR A 65 15.03 -5.26 15.06
C THR A 65 16.50 -5.32 14.65
N ALA A 66 16.75 -5.56 13.36
CA ALA A 66 18.10 -5.55 12.80
C ALA A 66 18.13 -5.10 11.34
N ALA A 67 19.23 -4.47 10.95
CA ALA A 67 19.64 -4.28 9.57
C ALA A 67 20.47 -5.50 9.12
N LEU A 68 20.13 -6.07 7.97
CA LEU A 68 20.80 -7.26 7.45
C LEU A 68 21.89 -6.90 6.45
N SER A 69 23.04 -7.58 6.48
CA SER A 69 24.05 -7.45 5.41
C SER A 69 23.51 -7.96 4.08
N THR A 70 24.18 -7.63 2.97
CA THR A 70 23.81 -8.10 1.62
C THR A 70 23.64 -9.62 1.55
N ALA A 71 24.47 -10.39 2.25
CA ALA A 71 24.39 -11.85 2.28
C ALA A 71 23.10 -12.39 2.94
N LEU A 72 22.41 -11.57 3.73
CA LEU A 72 21.18 -11.94 4.45
C LEU A 72 19.96 -11.18 3.96
N PHE A 73 20.11 -9.97 3.43
CA PHE A 73 19.01 -9.08 3.05
C PHE A 73 18.25 -9.57 1.80
N ASN A 74 18.95 -10.24 0.88
CA ASN A 74 18.39 -10.86 -0.33
C ASN A 74 17.47 -9.91 -1.12
N ASP A 75 17.98 -8.72 -1.45
CA ASP A 75 17.26 -7.67 -2.18
C ASP A 75 15.88 -7.32 -1.59
N GLY A 76 15.74 -7.41 -0.27
CA GLY A 76 14.52 -7.08 0.46
C GLY A 76 13.59 -8.29 0.69
N ALA A 77 13.84 -9.45 0.10
CA ALA A 77 13.05 -10.66 0.34
C ALA A 77 13.10 -11.13 1.81
N SER A 78 14.12 -10.69 2.57
CA SER A 78 14.24 -10.96 4.00
C SER A 78 13.50 -9.95 4.89
N CYS A 79 12.92 -8.88 4.34
CA CYS A 79 12.14 -7.92 5.11
C CYS A 79 10.96 -8.59 5.82
N GLY A 80 10.79 -8.27 7.10
CA GLY A 80 9.71 -8.81 7.94
C GLY A 80 9.98 -10.22 8.48
N GLN A 81 11.05 -10.90 8.04
CA GLN A 81 11.41 -12.21 8.58
C GLN A 81 11.96 -12.10 10.00
N CYS A 82 11.70 -13.13 10.81
CA CYS A 82 12.18 -13.21 12.17
C CYS A 82 13.32 -14.21 12.34
N TYR A 83 14.29 -13.84 13.17
CA TYR A 83 15.46 -14.64 13.45
C TYR A 83 15.64 -14.78 14.95
N LYS A 84 15.82 -16.01 15.43
CA LYS A 84 16.28 -16.28 16.79
C LYS A 84 17.80 -16.31 16.77
N ILE A 85 18.44 -15.45 17.55
CA ILE A 85 19.87 -15.22 17.56
C ILE A 85 20.42 -15.50 18.96
N ILE A 86 21.54 -16.20 19.01
CA ILE A 86 22.28 -16.54 20.22
C ILE A 86 23.75 -16.19 19.98
N CYS A 87 24.41 -15.61 20.99
CA CYS A 87 25.86 -15.40 20.91
C CYS A 87 26.60 -16.73 20.98
N ASP A 88 27.58 -16.96 20.09
CA ASP A 88 28.40 -18.16 20.10
C ASP A 88 29.41 -18.10 21.25
N TYR A 89 28.91 -18.40 22.44
CA TYR A 89 29.64 -18.29 23.70
C TYR A 89 30.91 -19.16 23.73
N LEU A 90 30.90 -20.30 23.02
CA LEU A 90 32.06 -21.17 22.93
C LEU A 90 33.20 -20.51 22.15
N THR A 91 32.86 -19.69 21.15
CA THR A 91 33.84 -18.95 20.35
C THR A 91 34.29 -17.66 21.03
N ASN A 92 33.41 -16.94 21.74
CA ASN A 92 33.75 -15.66 22.38
C ASN A 92 33.11 -15.46 23.76
N PRO A 93 33.59 -16.17 24.80
CA PRO A 93 32.99 -16.12 26.14
C PRO A 93 33.17 -14.77 26.83
N GLN A 94 34.14 -13.94 26.40
CA GLN A 94 34.40 -12.63 27.00
C GLN A 94 33.32 -11.61 26.71
N PHE A 95 32.71 -11.66 25.52
CA PHE A 95 31.72 -10.67 25.08
C PHE A 95 30.31 -11.25 24.88
N CYS A 96 30.14 -12.57 25.02
CA CYS A 96 28.84 -13.23 24.96
C CYS A 96 28.18 -13.38 26.34
N LYS A 97 26.87 -13.11 26.41
CA LYS A 97 26.04 -13.45 27.57
C LYS A 97 25.55 -14.90 27.45
N LYS A 98 25.96 -15.76 28.38
CA LYS A 98 25.63 -17.20 28.36
C LYS A 98 24.14 -17.44 28.63
N GLY A 99 23.51 -18.30 27.82
CA GLY A 99 22.12 -18.74 28.03
C GLY A 99 21.03 -17.78 27.54
N TYR A 100 21.41 -16.62 26.98
CA TYR A 100 20.45 -15.66 26.44
C TYR A 100 20.23 -15.86 24.94
N SER A 101 19.00 -15.61 24.52
CA SER A 101 18.62 -15.54 23.10
C SER A 101 17.73 -14.34 22.87
N VAL A 102 17.72 -13.83 21.64
CA VAL A 102 16.84 -12.75 21.23
C VAL A 102 16.22 -13.10 19.88
N THR A 103 14.91 -12.89 19.77
CA THR A 103 14.22 -12.94 18.47
C THR A 103 14.08 -11.53 17.95
N ILE A 104 14.59 -11.28 16.75
CA ILE A 104 14.49 -9.98 16.07
C ILE A 104 13.66 -10.10 14.80
N THR A 105 13.14 -8.97 14.32
CA THR A 105 12.58 -8.83 12.97
C THR A 105 13.58 -8.08 12.08
N ALA A 106 13.76 -8.54 10.85
CA ALA A 106 14.54 -7.81 9.85
C ALA A 106 13.74 -6.62 9.30
N THR A 107 14.26 -5.41 9.49
CA THR A 107 13.54 -4.17 9.14
C THR A 107 14.38 -3.20 8.31
N ASN A 108 15.66 -3.51 8.08
CA ASN A 108 16.58 -2.60 7.42
C ASN A 108 17.68 -3.36 6.67
N PHE A 109 18.46 -2.63 5.88
CA PHE A 109 19.62 -3.10 5.13
C PHE A 109 20.88 -2.44 5.69
N CYS A 110 21.91 -3.24 5.96
CA CYS A 110 23.23 -2.77 6.30
C CYS A 110 24.10 -2.77 5.03
N PRO A 111 24.38 -1.61 4.43
CA PRO A 111 25.12 -1.54 3.17
C PRO A 111 26.59 -1.94 3.34
N PRO A 112 27.21 -2.54 2.31
CA PRO A 112 28.63 -2.81 2.32
C PRO A 112 29.45 -1.51 2.26
N ASN A 113 30.59 -1.50 2.94
CA ASN A 113 31.61 -0.48 2.83
C ASN A 113 32.91 -1.11 2.31
N TYR A 114 33.09 -1.11 0.99
CA TYR A 114 34.26 -1.71 0.33
C TYR A 114 35.56 -0.91 0.54
N ALA A 115 35.50 0.30 1.12
CA ALA A 115 36.69 1.05 1.48
C ALA A 115 37.34 0.52 2.78
N LEU A 116 36.64 -0.31 3.55
CA LEU A 116 37.12 -0.90 4.79
C LEU A 116 37.13 -2.44 4.69
N PRO A 117 38.11 -3.11 5.30
CA PRO A 117 38.17 -4.57 5.27
C PRO A 117 37.07 -5.18 6.17
N SER A 118 36.60 -6.38 5.82
CA SER A 118 35.45 -7.03 6.49
C SER A 118 35.70 -7.43 7.95
N ASN A 119 36.95 -7.37 8.40
CA ASN A 119 37.37 -7.60 9.78
C ASN A 119 37.75 -6.31 10.53
N ASN A 120 37.65 -5.14 9.90
CA ASN A 120 37.93 -3.85 10.52
C ASN A 120 37.11 -2.73 9.86
N GLY A 121 35.84 -2.64 10.26
CA GLY A 121 34.89 -1.58 9.84
C GLY A 121 34.00 -1.92 8.63
N GLY A 122 34.38 -2.89 7.80
CA GLY A 122 33.55 -3.40 6.69
C GLY A 122 32.58 -4.52 7.08
N TRP A 123 31.93 -4.46 8.24
CA TRP A 123 31.23 -5.61 8.85
C TRP A 123 30.14 -6.24 7.98
N CYS A 124 29.49 -5.44 7.14
CA CYS A 124 28.40 -5.89 6.26
C CYS A 124 28.86 -6.29 4.85
N ASN A 125 30.16 -6.30 4.57
CA ASN A 125 30.70 -6.66 3.26
C ASN A 125 30.43 -8.15 2.92
N PRO A 126 29.91 -8.46 1.72
CA PRO A 126 29.82 -9.83 1.23
C PRO A 126 31.16 -10.57 1.28
N PRO A 127 31.17 -11.89 1.47
CA PRO A 127 30.03 -12.81 1.65
C PRO A 127 29.57 -12.94 3.12
N ARG A 128 29.97 -12.01 4.01
CA ARG A 128 29.74 -12.14 5.45
C ARG A 128 28.26 -12.02 5.80
N GLN A 129 27.74 -13.05 6.48
CA GLN A 129 26.43 -12.99 7.13
C GLN A 129 26.55 -12.14 8.40
N HIS A 130 25.83 -11.03 8.45
CA HIS A 130 25.96 -10.06 9.52
C HIS A 130 24.63 -9.38 9.86
N PHE A 131 24.35 -9.27 11.17
CA PHE A 131 23.22 -8.55 11.74
C PHE A 131 23.70 -7.27 12.41
N ASP A 132 23.32 -6.10 11.89
CA ASP A 132 23.53 -4.84 12.59
C ASP A 132 22.26 -4.52 13.39
N MET A 133 22.24 -4.92 14.65
CA MET A 133 21.04 -4.99 15.48
C MET A 133 20.74 -3.64 16.13
N ALA A 134 19.48 -3.39 16.51
CA ALA A 134 19.22 -2.30 17.45
C ALA A 134 19.95 -2.59 18.78
N GLN A 135 20.65 -1.59 19.34
CA GLN A 135 21.40 -1.72 20.59
C GLN A 135 20.67 -2.49 21.71
N PRO A 136 19.41 -2.16 22.08
CA PRO A 136 18.70 -2.87 23.15
C PRO A 136 18.46 -4.37 22.86
N ALA A 137 18.36 -4.77 21.58
CA ALA A 137 18.26 -6.17 21.20
C ALA A 137 19.63 -6.87 21.24
N TRP A 138 20.68 -6.20 20.78
CA TRP A 138 22.05 -6.72 20.78
C TRP A 138 22.56 -6.96 22.20
N GLU A 139 22.35 -6.00 23.11
CA GLU A 139 22.77 -6.10 24.51
C GLU A 139 22.05 -7.22 25.28
N LYS A 140 21.00 -7.84 24.73
CA LYS A 140 20.44 -9.07 25.33
C LYS A 140 21.41 -10.25 25.24
N ILE A 141 22.26 -10.28 24.22
CA ILE A 141 23.18 -11.40 23.95
C ILE A 141 24.65 -11.01 23.99
N GLY A 142 24.98 -9.72 23.83
CA GLY A 142 26.34 -9.18 23.85
C GLY A 142 26.63 -8.27 25.05
N ILE A 143 27.93 -8.10 25.34
CA ILE A 143 28.44 -7.13 26.31
C ILE A 143 28.93 -5.90 25.53
N TYR A 144 28.40 -4.71 25.86
CA TYR A 144 28.55 -3.46 25.09
C TYR A 144 29.96 -3.20 24.54
N VAL A 145 30.99 -3.33 25.38
CA VAL A 145 32.39 -3.07 25.01
C VAL A 145 32.96 -4.01 23.94
N GLY A 146 32.31 -5.15 23.69
CA GLY A 146 32.74 -6.10 22.67
C GLY A 146 32.55 -5.59 21.24
N GLY A 147 31.56 -4.72 21.01
CA GLY A 147 31.24 -4.11 19.70
C GLY A 147 30.70 -5.09 18.66
N ILE A 148 31.42 -6.18 18.40
CA ILE A 148 31.07 -7.25 17.47
C ILE A 148 31.21 -8.62 18.14
N ILE A 149 30.21 -9.47 17.99
CA ILE A 149 30.18 -10.82 18.56
C ILE A 149 29.89 -11.88 17.47
N PRO A 150 30.48 -13.08 17.56
CA PRO A 150 30.04 -14.20 16.76
C PRO A 150 28.67 -14.66 17.26
N VAL A 151 27.77 -14.95 16.33
CA VAL A 151 26.42 -15.43 16.66
C VAL A 151 26.09 -16.68 15.86
N ILE A 152 25.20 -17.47 16.42
CA ILE A 152 24.46 -18.50 15.70
C ILE A 152 23.01 -18.05 15.62
N TYR A 153 22.39 -18.26 14.46
CA TYR A 153 21.01 -17.84 14.24
C TYR A 153 20.22 -18.91 13.49
N GLN A 154 18.90 -18.82 13.63
CA GLN A 154 17.94 -19.62 12.89
C GLN A 154 16.74 -18.76 12.52
N ARG A 155 16.13 -19.01 11.36
CA ARG A 155 14.87 -18.38 10.96
C ARG A 155 13.73 -18.98 11.78
N VAL A 156 12.82 -18.15 12.28
CA VAL A 156 11.69 -18.59 13.10
C VAL A 156 10.39 -17.89 12.66
N PRO A 157 9.21 -18.48 12.92
CA PRO A 157 7.94 -17.78 12.79
C PRO A 157 7.92 -16.48 13.59
N CYS A 158 7.30 -15.44 13.04
CA CYS A 158 7.15 -14.16 13.70
C CYS A 158 5.92 -14.15 14.61
N LYS A 159 6.09 -13.89 15.90
CA LYS A 159 4.93 -13.61 16.76
C LYS A 159 4.43 -12.20 16.50
N LYS A 160 3.25 -12.06 15.89
CA LYS A 160 2.63 -10.78 15.52
C LYS A 160 1.19 -10.74 16.02
N HIS A 161 0.75 -9.58 16.50
CA HIS A 161 -0.61 -9.32 16.97
C HIS A 161 -1.31 -8.35 16.01
N GLY A 162 -2.60 -8.56 15.73
CA GLY A 162 -3.43 -7.60 14.99
C GLY A 162 -3.29 -7.62 13.46
N GLY A 163 -3.39 -8.81 12.85
CA GLY A 163 -3.60 -9.03 11.40
C GLY A 163 -2.50 -8.53 10.46
N VAL A 164 -2.50 -9.00 9.21
CA VAL A 164 -1.62 -8.43 8.18
C VAL A 164 -2.06 -7.00 7.88
N ARG A 165 -1.10 -6.08 7.69
CA ARG A 165 -1.36 -4.66 7.45
C ARG A 165 -0.84 -4.24 6.09
N PHE A 166 -1.63 -3.47 5.37
CA PHE A 166 -1.29 -2.92 4.06
C PHE A 166 -1.24 -1.40 4.14
N THR A 167 -0.10 -0.83 3.75
CA THR A 167 0.05 0.62 3.59
C THR A 167 0.15 0.92 2.12
N ILE A 168 -0.81 1.66 1.59
CA ILE A 168 -0.84 2.06 0.18
C ILE A 168 -0.32 3.49 0.08
N ASN A 169 0.75 3.66 -0.69
CA ASN A 169 1.34 4.94 -1.08
C ASN A 169 1.39 5.01 -2.61
N GLY A 170 1.70 6.17 -3.19
CA GLY A 170 1.85 6.28 -4.64
C GLY A 170 1.40 7.61 -5.21
N ARG A 171 1.23 7.63 -6.54
CA ARG A 171 0.64 8.71 -7.34
C ARG A 171 -0.19 8.09 -8.47
N ASP A 172 -0.82 8.93 -9.29
CA ASP A 172 -1.81 8.52 -10.31
C ASP A 172 -1.36 7.44 -11.30
N TYR A 173 -0.04 7.24 -11.48
CA TYR A 173 0.57 6.28 -12.41
C TYR A 173 1.39 5.16 -11.74
N PHE A 174 1.46 5.13 -10.40
CA PHE A 174 2.08 4.01 -9.68
C PHE A 174 1.52 3.89 -8.26
N GLU A 175 1.16 2.66 -7.88
CA GLU A 175 0.81 2.31 -6.51
C GLU A 175 1.96 1.52 -5.89
N LEU A 176 2.29 1.90 -4.65
CA LEU A 176 3.26 1.23 -3.80
C LEU A 176 2.52 0.65 -2.60
N VAL A 177 2.43 -0.67 -2.53
CA VAL A 177 1.82 -1.37 -1.39
C VAL A 177 2.92 -1.94 -0.51
N THR A 178 3.01 -1.46 0.73
CA THR A 178 3.90 -2.01 1.76
C THR A 178 3.10 -2.97 2.64
N ILE A 179 3.54 -4.23 2.70
CA ILE A 179 2.95 -5.25 3.56
C ILE A 179 3.73 -5.33 4.87
N THR A 180 3.03 -5.26 6.00
CA THR A 180 3.60 -5.34 7.34
C THR A 180 2.83 -6.30 8.23
N ASN A 181 3.40 -6.62 9.39
CA ASN A 181 2.77 -7.45 10.44
C ASN A 181 2.46 -8.91 10.00
N VAL A 182 3.33 -9.50 9.18
CA VAL A 182 3.20 -10.88 8.71
C VAL A 182 3.78 -11.85 9.77
N GLY A 183 2.94 -12.75 10.28
CA GLY A 183 3.30 -13.65 11.40
C GLY A 183 3.87 -15.02 11.01
N ASN A 184 3.70 -15.50 9.78
CA ASN A 184 4.08 -16.87 9.44
C ASN A 184 5.44 -17.00 8.72
N ALA A 185 6.14 -18.09 9.01
CA ALA A 185 7.53 -18.35 8.64
C ALA A 185 7.77 -18.61 7.15
N GLU A 186 6.76 -18.70 6.28
CA GLU A 186 6.96 -19.10 4.88
C GLU A 186 6.51 -18.07 3.85
N VAL A 187 6.11 -16.88 4.29
CA VAL A 187 5.77 -15.81 3.36
C VAL A 187 7.05 -15.25 2.73
N GLN A 188 7.35 -15.66 1.50
CA GLN A 188 8.23 -14.91 0.63
C GLN A 188 7.40 -13.80 -0.03
N ILE A 189 7.70 -12.56 0.35
CA ILE A 189 7.16 -11.39 -0.35
C ILE A 189 7.98 -11.23 -1.62
N GLN A 190 7.51 -11.83 -2.72
CA GLN A 190 8.10 -11.58 -4.04
C GLN A 190 7.44 -10.34 -4.63
N THR A 191 8.20 -9.25 -4.67
CA THR A 191 7.82 -8.05 -5.43
C THR A 191 8.13 -8.31 -6.90
N SER A 192 7.13 -8.68 -7.68
CA SER A 192 7.24 -8.69 -9.14
C SER A 192 6.66 -7.39 -9.70
N MET A 193 7.46 -6.65 -10.47
CA MET A 193 6.92 -5.69 -11.42
C MET A 193 6.33 -6.48 -12.59
N THR A 194 5.01 -6.67 -12.59
CA THR A 194 4.30 -7.24 -13.73
C THR A 194 3.60 -6.11 -14.48
N ALA A 195 4.03 -5.82 -15.71
CA ALA A 195 3.10 -5.26 -16.67
C ALA A 195 2.02 -6.34 -16.88
N ALA A 196 0.80 -6.10 -16.39
CA ALA A 196 -0.29 -7.02 -16.63
C ALA A 196 -0.68 -6.91 -18.12
N ALA A 197 -0.02 -7.70 -18.98
CA ALA A 197 -0.65 -8.14 -20.21
C ALA A 197 -1.72 -9.15 -19.78
N ALA A 198 -2.96 -8.70 -19.69
CA ALA A 198 -4.07 -9.63 -19.71
C ALA A 198 -4.04 -10.31 -21.08
N GLU A 199 -3.91 -11.63 -21.10
CA GLU A 199 -4.29 -12.44 -22.24
C GLU A 199 -5.80 -12.30 -22.44
N ASP A 200 -6.19 -11.23 -23.14
CA ASP A 200 -7.37 -11.22 -23.99
C ASP A 200 -6.97 -10.48 -25.28
N GLU A 201 -6.84 -11.26 -26.34
CA GLU A 201 -6.43 -10.83 -27.67
C GLU A 201 -7.58 -10.01 -28.29
N GLN A 202 -7.71 -8.73 -27.92
CA GLN A 202 -7.99 -7.58 -28.79
C GLN A 202 -8.18 -6.29 -27.95
N ARG A 203 -7.33 -5.26 -28.20
CA ARG A 203 -7.55 -3.81 -27.91
C ARG A 203 -7.33 -3.30 -26.46
N ASN A 204 -6.09 -2.94 -26.09
CA ASN A 204 -5.75 -1.78 -25.22
C ASN A 204 -4.23 -1.47 -25.21
N PRO A 205 -3.74 -0.22 -25.43
CA PRO A 205 -2.32 0.11 -25.34
C PRO A 205 -1.92 0.86 -24.03
N ASP A 206 -2.65 0.71 -22.92
CA ASP A 206 -2.25 1.30 -21.63
C ASP A 206 -1.44 0.33 -20.75
N TYR A 207 -0.12 0.50 -20.79
CA TYR A 207 0.81 -0.18 -19.90
C TYR A 207 0.76 0.45 -18.50
N ASN A 208 -0.13 -0.05 -17.64
CA ASN A 208 -0.06 0.24 -16.20
C ASN A 208 0.95 -0.69 -15.52
N LEU A 209 1.99 -0.12 -14.92
CA LEU A 209 2.97 -0.86 -14.12
C LEU A 209 2.32 -1.22 -12.78
N ARG A 210 1.79 -2.45 -12.67
CA ARG A 210 1.22 -2.97 -11.43
C ARG A 210 2.30 -3.74 -10.67
N ILE A 211 2.64 -3.25 -9.47
CA ILE A 211 3.42 -4.05 -8.51
C ILE A 211 2.42 -4.94 -7.78
N CYS A 212 2.15 -6.12 -8.36
CA CYS A 212 1.37 -7.14 -7.67
C CYS A 212 2.29 -7.94 -6.75
N THR A 213 2.06 -7.87 -5.44
CA THR A 213 2.63 -8.82 -4.51
C THR A 213 1.75 -10.06 -4.49
N VAL A 214 2.25 -11.16 -5.04
CA VAL A 214 1.55 -12.45 -4.98
C VAL A 214 1.89 -13.11 -3.64
N ILE A 215 0.92 -13.16 -2.72
CA ILE A 215 0.98 -14.03 -1.54
C ILE A 215 0.59 -15.43 -2.01
N ARG A 216 1.55 -16.34 -2.15
CA ARG A 216 1.25 -17.77 -2.37
C ARG A 216 1.14 -18.46 -1.02
N ASN A 217 -0.06 -18.89 -0.65
CA ASN A 217 -0.25 -19.89 0.40
C ASN A 217 -0.15 -21.28 -0.23
N SER A 218 0.71 -22.14 0.30
CA SER A 218 0.54 -23.58 0.17
C SER A 218 -0.30 -24.06 1.35
N THR A 219 -1.55 -24.44 1.11
CA THR A 219 -2.39 -25.09 2.11
C THR A 219 -2.04 -26.58 2.18
N SER A 220 -1.80 -27.08 3.39
CA SER A 220 -1.97 -28.50 3.71
C SER A 220 -2.41 -28.61 5.18
N GLU A 221 -3.57 -29.20 5.37
CA GLU A 221 -4.20 -29.49 6.67
C GLU A 221 -3.60 -30.75 7.34
N ASP A 222 -3.81 -30.79 8.65
CA ASP A 222 -3.72 -31.89 9.62
C ASP A 222 -2.36 -32.42 10.10
N SER A 223 -2.08 -32.23 11.41
CA SER A 223 -2.57 -33.18 12.43
C SER A 223 -2.10 -32.79 13.84
N GLU A 224 -3.01 -33.00 14.79
CA GLU A 224 -2.88 -32.83 16.23
C GLU A 224 -1.83 -33.78 16.85
N ILE A 225 -1.21 -33.34 17.96
CA ILE A 225 -0.96 -34.08 19.22
C ILE A 225 0.15 -33.33 20.01
N GLU A 226 -0.26 -32.57 21.03
CA GLU A 226 0.31 -32.56 22.41
C GLU A 226 -0.28 -31.37 23.20
N GLN A 227 -1.57 -31.45 23.49
CA GLN A 227 -2.17 -30.69 24.59
C GLN A 227 -2.60 -31.68 25.67
N LYS A 228 -1.92 -31.64 26.81
CA LYS A 228 -2.51 -32.05 28.09
C LYS A 228 -1.66 -31.54 29.25
N GLN A 229 -1.65 -30.21 29.44
CA GLN A 229 -1.52 -29.63 30.79
C GLN A 229 -1.85 -28.13 30.93
N LEU A 230 -2.27 -27.41 29.88
CA LEU A 230 -2.54 -25.96 29.95
C LEU A 230 -4.03 -25.55 29.89
N ILE A 231 -4.94 -26.49 29.64
CA ILE A 231 -6.36 -26.20 29.27
C ILE A 231 -7.21 -25.54 30.38
N LYS A 232 -6.75 -25.42 31.63
CA LYS A 232 -7.63 -24.95 32.71
C LYS A 232 -7.57 -23.45 33.03
N GLU A 233 -6.70 -22.70 32.36
CA GLU A 233 -6.60 -21.24 32.55
C GLU A 233 -6.97 -20.44 31.28
N GLU A 234 -7.16 -21.08 30.12
CA GLU A 234 -7.45 -20.43 28.82
C GLU A 234 -8.95 -20.29 28.48
N GLU A 235 -9.85 -21.12 29.05
CA GLU A 235 -11.28 -21.15 28.66
C GLU A 235 -12.06 -19.89 29.09
N ASP A 236 -11.63 -19.16 30.12
CA ASP A 236 -12.37 -17.98 30.61
C ASP A 236 -12.01 -16.67 29.86
N GLU A 237 -10.90 -16.62 29.09
CA GLU A 237 -10.50 -15.43 28.29
C GLU A 237 -10.96 -15.50 26.82
N GLU A 238 -11.14 -16.71 26.25
CA GLU A 238 -11.52 -16.89 24.83
C GLU A 238 -12.96 -16.42 24.51
N ASP A 239 -13.90 -16.58 25.45
CA ASP A 239 -15.31 -16.20 25.26
C ASP A 239 -15.48 -14.66 25.17
N GLU A 240 -14.72 -13.89 25.94
CA GLU A 240 -14.73 -12.42 25.86
C GLU A 240 -14.04 -11.90 24.59
N GLU A 241 -12.99 -12.59 24.12
CA GLU A 241 -12.25 -12.21 22.91
C GLU A 241 -13.04 -12.51 21.63
N GLU A 242 -13.82 -13.59 21.58
CA GLU A 242 -14.65 -13.91 20.40
C GLU A 242 -15.78 -12.89 20.20
N GLU A 243 -16.41 -12.42 21.28
CA GLU A 243 -17.44 -11.38 21.21
C GLU A 243 -16.84 -10.05 20.71
N LEU A 244 -15.65 -9.68 21.21
CA LEU A 244 -14.93 -8.49 20.75
C LEU A 244 -14.52 -8.60 19.28
N ARG A 245 -14.13 -9.80 18.83
CA ARG A 245 -13.70 -10.09 17.45
C ARG A 245 -14.84 -9.99 16.45
N ARG A 246 -16.06 -10.40 16.84
CA ARG A 246 -17.28 -10.18 16.04
C ARG A 246 -17.70 -8.72 15.96
N LEU A 247 -17.42 -7.92 16.98
CA LEU A 247 -17.70 -6.48 16.98
C LEU A 247 -16.69 -5.66 16.15
N LEU A 248 -15.44 -6.12 16.03
CA LEU A 248 -14.34 -5.37 15.42
C LEU A 248 -14.05 -5.72 13.96
N LEU A 249 -14.42 -6.92 13.49
CA LEU A 249 -14.15 -7.35 12.12
C LEU A 249 -15.42 -7.22 11.25
N PRO A 250 -15.39 -6.46 10.15
CA PRO A 250 -16.48 -6.46 9.19
C PRO A 250 -16.63 -7.86 8.58
N ASN A 251 -17.87 -8.27 8.32
CA ASN A 251 -18.16 -9.53 7.69
C ASN A 251 -17.49 -9.58 6.30
N VAL A 252 -16.67 -10.61 6.07
CA VAL A 252 -15.91 -10.78 4.83
C VAL A 252 -16.84 -10.95 3.63
N ASP A 253 -18.02 -11.54 3.85
CA ASP A 253 -19.04 -11.73 2.81
C ASP A 253 -19.75 -10.42 2.43
N GLU A 254 -19.58 -9.35 3.23
CA GLU A 254 -20.13 -8.01 2.98
C GLU A 254 -19.12 -7.05 2.33
N LEU A 255 -17.87 -7.47 2.12
CA LEU A 255 -16.86 -6.64 1.47
C LEU A 255 -17.09 -6.55 -0.05
N PRO A 256 -16.93 -5.37 -0.66
CA PRO A 256 -17.09 -5.21 -2.09
C PRO A 256 -16.01 -6.01 -2.84
N GLN A 257 -16.41 -6.71 -3.91
CA GLN A 257 -15.51 -7.54 -4.73
C GLN A 257 -14.36 -6.77 -5.37
N VAL A 258 -14.53 -5.45 -5.54
CA VAL A 258 -13.52 -4.54 -6.07
C VAL A 258 -13.36 -3.40 -5.06
N PRO A 259 -12.12 -3.08 -4.63
CA PRO A 259 -11.89 -1.95 -3.76
C PRO A 259 -12.32 -0.65 -4.45
N PRO A 260 -12.92 0.30 -3.72
CA PRO A 260 -13.35 1.57 -4.27
C PRO A 260 -12.16 2.32 -4.86
N SER A 261 -12.36 2.98 -6.00
CA SER A 261 -11.36 3.88 -6.61
C SER A 261 -10.98 5.01 -5.65
N SER A 262 -9.85 5.68 -5.90
CA SER A 262 -9.42 6.83 -5.09
C SER A 262 -10.49 7.93 -5.01
N ILE A 263 -11.30 8.11 -6.06
CA ILE A 263 -12.41 9.05 -6.05
C ILE A 263 -13.50 8.55 -5.09
N GLU A 264 -13.92 7.30 -5.21
CA GLU A 264 -14.96 6.70 -4.36
C GLU A 264 -14.55 6.60 -2.89
N ALA A 265 -13.27 6.38 -2.61
CA ALA A 265 -12.73 6.28 -1.26
C ALA A 265 -12.54 7.65 -0.58
N ASN A 266 -12.11 8.67 -1.32
CA ASN A 266 -11.74 9.98 -0.76
C ASN A 266 -12.81 11.07 -0.93
N PHE A 267 -13.75 10.88 -1.86
CA PHE A 267 -14.74 11.89 -2.21
C PHE A 267 -16.15 11.35 -2.22
N THR A 268 -17.09 12.20 -1.80
CA THR A 268 -18.50 12.01 -2.09
C THR A 268 -18.85 12.76 -3.37
N THR A 269 -19.32 12.06 -4.39
CA THR A 269 -19.67 12.66 -5.69
C THR A 269 -21.10 13.16 -5.70
N PHE A 270 -21.27 14.40 -6.14
CA PHE A 270 -22.56 15.02 -6.39
C PHE A 270 -22.64 15.51 -7.83
N PHE A 271 -23.84 15.66 -8.37
CA PHE A 271 -24.08 16.09 -9.73
C PHE A 271 -24.98 17.32 -9.77
N ALA A 272 -24.63 18.27 -10.63
CA ALA A 272 -25.42 19.44 -11.00
C ALA A 272 -25.96 19.20 -12.42
N PRO A 273 -27.12 18.54 -12.59
CA PRO A 273 -27.71 18.33 -13.90
C PRO A 273 -28.23 19.65 -14.48
N ASP A 274 -28.18 19.80 -15.80
CA ASP A 274 -28.75 20.92 -16.56
C ASP A 274 -28.33 22.30 -16.00
N PHE A 275 -27.09 22.42 -15.51
CA PHE A 275 -26.69 23.59 -14.75
C PHE A 275 -26.67 24.84 -15.65
N MET A 276 -27.63 25.74 -15.41
CA MET A 276 -27.97 26.92 -16.23
C MET A 276 -28.56 26.64 -17.61
N LYS A 277 -28.25 25.50 -18.24
CA LYS A 277 -28.72 25.13 -19.58
C LYS A 277 -28.93 23.61 -19.67
N PRO A 278 -29.92 23.14 -20.46
CA PRO A 278 -30.14 21.70 -20.67
C PRO A 278 -28.88 20.99 -21.19
N GLY A 279 -28.53 19.87 -20.58
CA GLY A 279 -27.38 19.03 -20.90
C GLY A 279 -26.03 19.53 -20.38
N HIS A 280 -25.98 20.67 -19.68
CA HIS A 280 -24.76 21.22 -19.09
C HIS A 280 -24.48 20.61 -17.71
N ASP A 281 -24.25 19.30 -17.68
CA ASP A 281 -24.07 18.55 -16.44
C ASP A 281 -22.66 18.65 -15.89
N GLN A 282 -22.53 18.99 -14.61
CA GLN A 282 -21.23 19.07 -13.95
C GLN A 282 -21.23 18.21 -12.69
N TYR A 283 -20.12 17.55 -12.40
CA TYR A 283 -19.95 16.86 -11.12
C TYR A 283 -19.24 17.77 -10.11
N VAL A 284 -19.46 17.48 -8.83
CA VAL A 284 -18.79 18.08 -7.69
C VAL A 284 -18.35 16.96 -6.75
N HIS A 285 -17.06 16.64 -6.75
CA HIS A 285 -16.47 15.71 -5.79
C HIS A 285 -16.15 16.43 -4.48
N ARG A 286 -16.76 16.01 -3.39
CA ARG A 286 -16.58 16.59 -2.06
C ARG A 286 -15.63 15.75 -1.22
N HIS A 287 -14.49 16.30 -0.84
CA HIS A 287 -13.56 15.68 0.12
C HIS A 287 -13.98 15.96 1.57
N ALA A 288 -13.59 15.07 2.50
CA ALA A 288 -13.84 15.24 3.95
C ALA A 288 -13.25 16.54 4.51
N ASN A 289 -12.09 16.98 4.01
CA ASN A 289 -11.45 18.25 4.39
C ASN A 289 -12.18 19.51 3.88
N GLY A 290 -13.31 19.35 3.21
CA GLY A 290 -14.15 20.46 2.76
C GLY A 290 -13.83 21.03 1.39
N LEU A 291 -12.88 20.44 0.66
CA LEU A 291 -12.57 20.77 -0.73
C LEU A 291 -13.65 20.21 -1.67
N CYS A 292 -13.93 20.96 -2.73
CA CYS A 292 -14.78 20.54 -3.83
C CYS A 292 -13.97 20.55 -5.13
N VAL A 293 -13.90 19.43 -5.82
CA VAL A 293 -13.35 19.34 -7.17
C VAL A 293 -14.50 19.34 -8.17
N ILE A 294 -14.43 20.19 -9.19
CA ILE A 294 -15.49 20.38 -10.18
C ILE A 294 -14.99 19.97 -11.56
N GLY A 295 -15.85 19.30 -12.32
CA GLY A 295 -15.61 18.97 -13.72
C GLY A 295 -16.91 18.68 -14.48
N LEU A 296 -16.79 18.19 -15.71
CA LEU A 296 -17.94 17.84 -16.54
C LEU A 296 -18.43 16.44 -16.20
N ALA A 297 -19.73 16.29 -15.96
CA ALA A 297 -20.33 15.00 -15.69
C ALA A 297 -20.42 14.14 -16.96
N PRO A 298 -20.51 12.79 -16.86
CA PRO A 298 -20.46 11.89 -18.01
C PRO A 298 -21.51 12.16 -19.11
N HIS A 299 -22.69 12.68 -18.77
CA HIS A 299 -23.74 12.97 -19.75
C HIS A 299 -23.71 14.40 -20.29
N HIS A 300 -22.68 15.20 -19.98
CA HIS A 300 -22.55 16.57 -20.46
C HIS A 300 -22.49 16.61 -22.00
N VAL A 301 -23.24 17.54 -22.61
CA VAL A 301 -23.38 17.65 -24.07
C VAL A 301 -22.05 17.77 -24.82
N ALA A 302 -21.09 18.53 -24.29
CA ALA A 302 -19.76 18.68 -24.87
C ALA A 302 -18.98 17.35 -25.02
N LEU A 303 -19.23 16.36 -24.15
CA LEU A 303 -18.58 15.04 -24.21
C LEU A 303 -19.23 14.12 -25.25
N LYS A 304 -20.48 14.41 -25.63
CA LYS A 304 -21.25 13.61 -26.60
C LYS A 304 -21.06 14.08 -28.04
N GLU A 305 -20.54 15.29 -28.25
CA GLU A 305 -20.28 15.80 -29.59
C GLU A 305 -19.18 15.00 -30.31
N LYS A 306 -19.33 14.85 -31.62
CA LYS A 306 -18.41 14.08 -32.44
C LYS A 306 -17.04 14.77 -32.47
N GLY A 307 -16.02 14.08 -31.99
CA GLY A 307 -14.66 14.62 -31.82
C GLY A 307 -14.39 15.19 -30.43
N GLY A 308 -15.39 15.25 -29.56
CA GLY A 308 -15.25 15.68 -28.17
C GLY A 308 -14.73 17.10 -28.01
N ILE A 309 -14.11 17.33 -26.86
CA ILE A 309 -13.53 18.61 -26.48
C ILE A 309 -12.15 18.76 -27.13
N VAL A 310 -11.94 19.89 -27.81
CA VAL A 310 -10.72 20.18 -28.58
C VAL A 310 -9.84 21.26 -27.93
N SER A 311 -10.40 22.13 -27.09
CA SER A 311 -9.62 23.13 -26.36
C SER A 311 -10.37 23.66 -25.13
N VAL A 312 -9.62 24.21 -24.18
CA VAL A 312 -10.14 24.82 -22.95
C VAL A 312 -9.49 26.18 -22.75
N ASP A 313 -10.31 27.19 -22.50
CA ASP A 313 -9.88 28.57 -22.24
C ASP A 313 -10.34 29.02 -20.85
N PHE A 314 -9.39 29.32 -19.96
CA PHE A 314 -9.64 29.84 -18.62
C PHE A 314 -9.82 31.38 -18.61
N ASN A 315 -9.68 32.05 -19.75
CA ASN A 315 -9.98 33.46 -19.89
C ASN A 315 -11.49 33.69 -20.07
N VAL A 316 -12.20 33.68 -18.94
CA VAL A 316 -13.65 33.86 -18.91
C VAL A 316 -14.04 35.24 -18.40
N GLY A 317 -14.46 36.10 -19.33
CA GLY A 317 -14.95 37.45 -19.05
C GLY A 317 -13.82 38.48 -18.97
N LYS A 318 -13.59 39.06 -17.79
CA LYS A 318 -12.61 40.15 -17.57
C LYS A 318 -11.30 39.69 -16.93
N SER A 319 -11.12 38.40 -16.69
CA SER A 319 -10.00 37.88 -15.91
C SER A 319 -9.73 36.42 -16.23
N ASP A 320 -8.46 36.10 -16.43
CA ASP A 320 -7.97 34.73 -16.61
C ASP A 320 -7.88 34.00 -15.27
N ARG A 321 -8.52 32.82 -15.18
CA ARG A 321 -8.51 32.01 -13.96
C ARG A 321 -7.19 31.29 -13.75
N SER A 322 -6.43 31.00 -14.80
CA SER A 322 -5.12 30.35 -14.69
C SER A 322 -4.08 31.26 -14.01
N GLY A 323 -4.25 32.58 -14.11
CA GLY A 323 -3.40 33.54 -13.41
C GLY A 323 -3.58 33.58 -11.88
N ILE A 324 -4.62 32.93 -11.33
CA ILE A 324 -4.95 33.00 -9.90
C ILE A 324 -4.13 31.95 -9.14
N LYS A 325 -3.00 32.38 -8.56
CA LYS A 325 -2.15 31.52 -7.73
C LYS A 325 -2.38 31.78 -6.23
N VAL A 326 -3.06 30.83 -5.58
CA VAL A 326 -3.33 30.87 -4.15
C VAL A 326 -2.14 30.32 -3.36
N THR A 327 -1.68 31.05 -2.35
CA THR A 327 -0.47 30.68 -1.59
C THR A 327 -0.64 30.77 -0.07
N GLY A 328 0.10 29.92 0.64
CA GLY A 328 0.21 29.92 2.10
C GLY A 328 -1.04 29.43 2.84
N LYS A 329 -0.88 29.15 4.15
CA LYS A 329 -1.97 28.63 5.01
C LYS A 329 -3.20 29.56 5.07
N ARG A 330 -3.00 30.86 4.84
CA ARG A 330 -4.08 31.88 4.82
C ARG A 330 -4.73 32.06 3.45
N LYS A 331 -4.39 31.24 2.44
CA LYS A 331 -4.96 31.29 1.08
C LYS A 331 -4.91 32.69 0.47
N LYS A 332 -3.72 33.29 0.53
CA LYS A 332 -3.48 34.63 -0.01
C LYS A 332 -3.79 34.61 -1.52
N ASN A 333 -4.47 35.64 -2.00
CA ASN A 333 -4.95 35.81 -3.39
C ASN A 333 -6.14 34.94 -3.81
N ALA A 334 -6.73 34.14 -2.91
CA ALA A 334 -7.93 33.38 -3.24
C ALA A 334 -9.11 34.30 -3.54
N GLN A 335 -9.69 34.16 -4.73
CA GLN A 335 -10.89 34.90 -5.13
C GLN A 335 -12.13 34.14 -4.71
N HIS A 336 -13.15 34.86 -4.24
CA HIS A 336 -14.43 34.28 -3.85
C HIS A 336 -15.41 34.33 -5.02
N PHE A 337 -15.94 33.17 -5.41
CA PHE A 337 -16.85 33.00 -6.54
C PHE A 337 -18.24 32.56 -6.08
N GLU A 338 -19.25 33.03 -6.80
CA GLU A 338 -20.64 32.59 -6.70
C GLU A 338 -20.88 31.31 -7.50
N THR A 339 -21.96 30.57 -7.21
CA THR A 339 -22.29 29.27 -7.85
C THR A 339 -22.32 29.32 -9.38
N ASN A 340 -22.84 30.40 -9.96
CA ASN A 340 -22.93 30.58 -11.41
C ASN A 340 -21.69 31.24 -12.03
N THR A 341 -20.62 31.47 -11.28
CA THR A 341 -19.40 32.10 -11.81
C THR A 341 -18.75 31.18 -12.85
N ALA A 342 -18.40 31.71 -14.02
CA ALA A 342 -17.72 30.97 -15.08
C ALA A 342 -16.28 30.64 -14.67
N LEU A 343 -15.87 29.39 -14.88
CA LEU A 343 -14.52 28.88 -14.62
C LEU A 343 -13.69 28.81 -15.89
N CYS A 344 -14.23 28.19 -16.93
CA CYS A 344 -13.59 28.11 -18.24
C CYS A 344 -14.64 28.00 -19.34
N LYS A 345 -14.20 28.26 -20.58
CA LYS A 345 -14.92 27.91 -21.79
C LYS A 345 -14.27 26.66 -22.40
N VAL A 346 -15.09 25.67 -22.65
CA VAL A 346 -14.72 24.40 -23.26
C VAL A 346 -15.20 24.43 -24.70
N PHE A 347 -14.33 24.13 -25.65
CA PHE A 347 -14.65 24.16 -27.07
C PHE A 347 -14.69 22.75 -27.63
N THR A 348 -15.67 22.50 -28.47
CA THR A 348 -15.75 21.33 -29.36
C THR A 348 -15.52 21.79 -30.80
N ALA A 349 -15.60 20.88 -31.77
CA ALA A 349 -15.48 21.24 -33.18
C ALA A 349 -16.61 22.18 -33.66
N GLU A 350 -17.79 22.08 -33.07
CA GLU A 350 -19.01 22.78 -33.54
C GLU A 350 -19.47 23.90 -32.59
N SER A 351 -19.20 23.77 -31.29
CA SER A 351 -19.80 24.62 -30.26
C SER A 351 -18.83 25.01 -29.14
N SER A 352 -19.28 25.90 -28.25
CA SER A 352 -18.56 26.22 -27.02
C SER A 352 -19.49 26.23 -25.81
N TYR A 353 -18.96 25.72 -24.70
CA TYR A 353 -19.67 25.45 -23.46
C TYR A 353 -18.98 26.17 -22.31
N ILE A 354 -19.74 26.67 -21.34
CA ILE A 354 -19.17 27.37 -20.18
C ILE A 354 -19.32 26.47 -18.95
N ALA A 355 -18.20 26.02 -18.42
CA ALA A 355 -18.15 25.36 -17.12
C ALA A 355 -18.19 26.40 -16.01
N ARG A 356 -18.92 26.10 -14.93
CA ARG A 356 -19.23 27.03 -13.84
C ARG A 356 -18.92 26.41 -12.49
N CYS A 357 -18.85 27.24 -11.45
CA CYS A 357 -18.40 26.81 -10.14
C CYS A 357 -19.28 25.75 -9.47
N CYS A 358 -20.60 25.75 -9.72
CA CYS A 358 -21.60 24.91 -9.04
C CYS A 358 -21.75 25.15 -7.53
N VAL A 359 -20.67 25.50 -6.84
CA VAL A 359 -20.59 25.79 -5.40
C VAL A 359 -20.03 27.18 -5.18
N LYS A 360 -20.59 27.90 -4.20
CA LYS A 360 -20.08 29.20 -3.76
C LYS A 360 -18.87 29.00 -2.86
N GLY A 361 -17.75 29.66 -3.14
CA GLY A 361 -16.52 29.44 -2.36
C GLY A 361 -15.30 30.16 -2.91
N SER A 362 -14.16 29.90 -2.27
CA SER A 362 -12.86 30.40 -2.74
C SER A 362 -12.27 29.48 -3.81
N LEU A 363 -11.91 30.03 -4.97
CA LEU A 363 -11.12 29.30 -5.97
C LEU A 363 -9.69 29.11 -5.45
N LEU A 364 -9.22 27.87 -5.44
CA LEU A 364 -7.86 27.53 -5.05
C LEU A 364 -6.96 27.28 -6.25
N GLU A 365 -7.49 26.55 -7.23
CA GLU A 365 -6.72 26.07 -8.37
C GLU A 365 -7.65 25.82 -9.56
N VAL A 366 -7.14 26.07 -10.77
CA VAL A 366 -7.70 25.55 -12.02
C VAL A 366 -6.68 24.63 -12.68
N ASN A 367 -7.15 23.64 -13.42
CA ASN A 367 -6.27 22.68 -14.07
C ASN A 367 -5.63 23.27 -15.35
N GLU A 368 -4.50 23.95 -15.19
CA GLU A 368 -3.74 24.56 -16.29
C GLU A 368 -3.30 23.53 -17.35
N LYS A 369 -3.24 22.23 -17.01
CA LYS A 369 -2.89 21.18 -17.98
C LYS A 369 -3.88 21.14 -19.15
N LEU A 370 -5.15 21.46 -18.91
CA LEU A 370 -6.20 21.47 -19.94
C LEU A 370 -5.97 22.49 -21.06
N ILE A 371 -5.12 23.51 -20.84
CA ILE A 371 -4.71 24.46 -21.88
C ILE A 371 -3.85 23.76 -22.94
N LYS A 372 -3.01 22.81 -22.51
CA LYS A 372 -2.09 22.05 -23.39
C LYS A 372 -2.63 20.68 -23.78
N GLN A 373 -3.47 20.09 -22.93
CA GLN A 373 -3.98 18.73 -23.02
C GLN A 373 -5.51 18.70 -22.77
N PRO A 374 -6.32 19.30 -23.66
CA PRO A 374 -7.78 19.35 -23.51
C PRO A 374 -8.43 17.95 -23.61
N GLU A 375 -7.75 16.98 -24.20
CA GLU A 375 -8.20 15.59 -24.33
C GLU A 375 -8.47 14.89 -23.00
N LEU A 376 -7.86 15.37 -21.90
CA LEU A 376 -8.09 14.83 -20.55
C LEU A 376 -9.55 14.96 -20.11
N LEU A 377 -10.29 15.96 -20.61
CA LEU A 377 -11.73 16.06 -20.37
C LEU A 377 -12.54 14.98 -21.07
N ASN A 378 -12.03 14.41 -22.17
CA ASN A 378 -12.69 13.33 -22.90
C ASN A 378 -12.34 11.96 -22.32
N THR A 379 -11.06 11.74 -22.00
CA THR A 379 -10.56 10.42 -21.59
C THR A 379 -10.66 10.18 -20.10
N MET A 380 -10.43 11.21 -19.28
CA MET A 380 -10.33 11.11 -17.83
C MET A 380 -11.05 12.27 -17.10
N PRO A 381 -12.31 12.60 -17.44
CA PRO A 381 -13.00 13.80 -16.95
C PRO A 381 -13.04 13.92 -15.43
N GLU A 382 -13.23 12.80 -14.72
CA GLU A 382 -13.37 12.77 -13.25
C GLU A 382 -12.02 12.71 -12.52
N ARG A 383 -10.92 12.41 -13.23
CA ARG A 383 -9.56 12.26 -12.67
C ARG A 383 -8.66 13.41 -13.10
N GLU A 384 -7.83 13.21 -14.11
CA GLU A 384 -6.88 14.22 -14.59
C GLU A 384 -7.55 15.37 -15.36
N GLY A 385 -8.79 15.17 -15.79
CA GLY A 385 -9.62 16.13 -16.51
C GLY A 385 -10.42 17.10 -15.63
N TYR A 386 -10.21 17.15 -14.31
CA TYR A 386 -10.92 18.11 -13.46
C TYR A 386 -10.70 19.56 -13.92
N ILE A 387 -11.68 20.43 -13.68
CA ILE A 387 -11.62 21.83 -14.12
C ILE A 387 -11.05 22.73 -13.03
N ALA A 388 -11.58 22.62 -11.81
CA ALA A 388 -11.20 23.51 -10.72
C ALA A 388 -11.34 22.88 -9.33
N ILE A 389 -10.55 23.38 -8.39
CA ILE A 389 -10.63 23.08 -6.96
C ILE A 389 -11.15 24.30 -6.21
N MET A 390 -12.29 24.14 -5.57
CA MET A 390 -13.00 25.15 -4.81
C MET A 390 -13.00 24.80 -3.32
N MET A 391 -13.01 25.84 -2.48
CA MET A 391 -13.26 25.69 -1.05
C MET A 391 -14.48 26.51 -0.61
N PRO A 392 -15.66 25.89 -0.51
CA PRO A 392 -16.84 26.53 0.05
C PRO A 392 -16.72 26.67 1.57
N ARG A 393 -17.40 27.68 2.15
CA ARG A 393 -17.60 27.74 3.60
C ARG A 393 -18.63 26.67 4.00
N PRO A 394 -18.59 26.13 5.24
CA PRO A 394 -19.54 25.11 5.68
C PRO A 394 -21.01 25.47 5.44
N ALA A 395 -21.40 26.72 5.71
CA ALA A 395 -22.77 27.20 5.49
C ALA A 395 -23.17 27.27 4.00
N ASP A 396 -22.22 27.65 3.13
CA ASP A 396 -22.47 27.73 1.68
C ASP A 396 -22.56 26.33 1.06
N TRP A 397 -21.79 25.36 1.59
CA TRP A 397 -21.86 23.96 1.17
C TRP A 397 -23.22 23.34 1.45
N LEU A 398 -23.81 23.56 2.64
CA LEU A 398 -25.12 23.02 2.98
C LEU A 398 -26.20 23.48 2.00
N LYS A 399 -26.13 24.74 1.55
CA LYS A 399 -27.04 25.28 0.54
C LYS A 399 -26.80 24.65 -0.83
N ALA A 400 -25.55 24.50 -1.24
CA ALA A 400 -25.21 23.87 -2.53
C ALA A 400 -25.62 22.40 -2.57
N LYS A 401 -25.38 21.63 -1.49
CA LYS A 401 -25.74 20.22 -1.38
C LYS A 401 -27.23 19.99 -1.61
N ALA A 402 -28.09 20.90 -1.15
CA ALA A 402 -29.54 20.80 -1.33
C ALA A 402 -29.99 20.90 -2.82
N SER A 403 -29.17 21.50 -3.69
CA SER A 403 -29.44 21.61 -5.13
C SER A 403 -28.73 20.56 -5.99
N LEU A 404 -27.90 19.71 -5.39
CA LEU A 404 -27.13 18.69 -6.11
C LEU A 404 -27.75 17.30 -5.91
N LEU A 405 -27.60 16.45 -6.92
CA LEU A 405 -28.04 15.06 -6.88
C LEU A 405 -26.89 14.14 -6.45
N ASP A 406 -27.23 13.04 -5.78
CA ASP A 406 -26.31 11.91 -5.62
C ASP A 406 -26.21 11.09 -6.92
N PHE A 407 -25.30 10.10 -6.93
CA PHE A 407 -25.05 9.27 -8.10
C PHE A 407 -26.29 8.49 -8.56
N GLU A 408 -27.05 7.89 -7.63
CA GLU A 408 -28.23 7.09 -7.98
C GLU A 408 -29.34 7.95 -8.59
N SER A 409 -29.62 9.10 -7.98
CA SER A 409 -30.62 10.06 -8.46
C SER A 409 -30.22 10.64 -9.83
N TYR A 410 -28.94 10.98 -10.01
CA TYR A 410 -28.44 11.46 -11.29
C TYR A 410 -28.52 10.40 -12.39
N ARG A 411 -28.12 9.15 -12.08
CA ARG A 411 -28.21 8.03 -13.01
C ARG A 411 -29.66 7.80 -13.44
N LYS A 412 -30.60 7.83 -12.50
CA LYS A 412 -32.03 7.67 -12.80
C LYS A 412 -32.52 8.76 -13.75
N LEU A 413 -32.20 10.03 -13.44
CA LEU A 413 -32.57 11.19 -14.27
C LEU A 413 -32.07 11.07 -15.72
N ARG A 414 -30.87 10.50 -15.94
CA ARG A 414 -30.24 10.37 -17.27
C ARG A 414 -30.47 9.05 -17.99
N THR A 415 -31.03 8.05 -17.31
CA THR A 415 -31.42 6.77 -17.93
C THR A 415 -32.89 6.80 -18.39
N GLU A 416 -33.72 7.65 -17.78
CA GLU A 416 -35.14 7.85 -18.12
C GLU A 416 -35.38 8.92 -19.22
N GLN A 417 -34.32 9.53 -19.76
CA GLN A 417 -34.32 10.52 -20.86
C GLN A 417 -33.49 10.01 -22.02
#